data_AF-A0A834AXJ2-F1
#
_entry.id   AF-A0A834AXJ2-F1
#
_cell.length_a   1.000
_cell.length_b   1.000
_cell.length_c   1.000
_cell.angle_alpha   90.00
_cell.angle_beta   90.00
_cell.angle_gamma   90.00
#
_symmetry.space_group_name_H-M   'P 1'
#
loop_
_entity.id
_entity.type
_entity.pdbx_description
1 polymer ?
#
loop_
_entity_poly.entity_id
_entity_poly.type
_entity_poly.pdbx_seq_one_letter_code
_entity_poly.pdbx_strand_id
1 'polypeptide(L)'
;MTQKSFSFAKKFSLPLYFVSAADGTNVVKLFNDAIRLAVSYKQNSRDFMDEVLQELENFDLEPEDEEDRPDQEQEQRGHPESPAPS
;
A
#
# COMPACT_ATOMS: atom_id res chain seq x y z
N MET A 1 15.44 21.20 12.26
CA MET A 1 14.32 20.25 12.40
C MET A 1 13.04 20.92 11.92
N THR A 2 12.17 20.22 11.19
CA THR A 2 10.90 20.82 10.73
C THR A 2 9.93 20.95 11.90
N GLN A 3 9.14 22.03 11.93
CA GLN A 3 8.18 22.31 13.01
C GLN A 3 6.78 21.75 12.73
N LYS A 4 6.59 21.10 11.58
CA LYS A 4 5.29 20.58 11.16
C LYS A 4 5.05 19.22 11.80
N SER A 5 4.12 19.15 12.74
CA SER A 5 3.67 17.89 13.32
C SER A 5 2.64 17.23 12.41
N PHE A 6 2.82 15.95 12.10
CA PHE A 6 1.83 15.15 11.40
C PHE A 6 0.89 14.52 12.43
N SER A 7 -0.35 15.01 12.50
CA SER A 7 -1.32 14.61 13.53
C SER A 7 -1.58 13.10 13.54
N PHE A 8 -1.62 12.46 12.36
CA PHE A 8 -1.78 11.01 12.24
C PHE A 8 -0.62 10.26 12.92
N ALA A 9 0.62 10.53 12.49
CA ALA A 9 1.80 9.89 13.07
C ALA A 9 1.90 10.17 14.58
N LYS A 10 1.56 11.39 15.03
CA LYS A 10 1.55 11.74 16.45
C LYS A 10 0.49 10.97 17.24
N LYS A 11 -0.73 10.84 16.71
CA LYS A 11 -1.86 10.15 17.38
C LYS A 11 -1.59 8.66 17.55
N PHE A 12 -0.96 8.05 16.56
CA PHE A 12 -0.65 6.61 16.55
C PHE A 12 0.80 6.31 16.95
N SER A 13 1.52 7.30 17.50
CA SER A 13 2.92 7.18 17.91
C SER A 13 3.85 6.56 16.85
N LEU A 14 3.55 6.83 15.57
CA LEU A 14 4.33 6.31 14.45
C LEU A 14 5.60 7.13 14.25
N PRO A 15 6.75 6.48 14.02
CA PRO A 15 8.00 7.16 13.73
C PRO A 15 7.93 7.90 12.38
N LEU A 16 8.45 9.13 12.36
CA LEU A 16 8.55 9.95 11.16
C LEU A 16 9.97 9.93 10.60
N TYR A 17 10.09 9.68 9.31
CA TYR A 17 11.36 9.63 8.59
C TYR A 17 11.37 10.70 7.50
N PHE A 18 12.48 11.44 7.42
CA PHE A 18 12.77 12.29 6.26
C PHE A 18 13.60 11.48 5.29
N VAL A 19 13.03 11.22 4.12
CA VAL A 19 13.61 10.38 3.08
C VAL A 19 13.65 11.15 1.77
N SER A 20 14.57 10.75 0.90
CA SER A 20 14.57 11.18 -0.49
C SER A 20 14.65 9.93 -1.37
N ALA A 21 13.55 9.68 -2.09
CA ALA A 21 13.44 8.50 -2.96
C ALA A 21 14.35 8.61 -4.19
N ALA A 22 14.69 9.84 -4.61
CA ALA A 22 15.52 10.09 -5.79
C ALA A 22 17.00 9.82 -5.54
N ASP A 23 17.51 10.17 -4.35
CA ASP A 23 18.93 9.95 -3.98
C ASP A 23 19.15 8.68 -3.12
N GLY A 24 18.06 8.03 -2.67
CA GLY A 24 18.10 6.82 -1.85
C GLY A 24 18.30 7.06 -0.35
N THR A 25 18.35 8.32 0.10
CA THR A 25 18.59 8.67 1.50
C THR A 25 17.47 8.14 2.40
N ASN A 26 17.85 7.34 3.39
CA ASN A 26 16.98 6.77 4.44
C ASN A 26 15.84 5.86 3.93
N VAL A 27 15.77 5.56 2.63
CA VAL A 27 14.72 4.70 2.06
C VAL A 27 14.83 3.27 2.55
N VAL A 28 16.03 2.68 2.46
CA VAL A 28 16.27 1.30 2.91
C VAL A 28 16.03 1.16 4.42
N LYS A 29 16.44 2.16 5.21
CA LYS A 29 16.20 2.17 6.66
C LYS A 29 14.70 2.22 6.98
N LEU A 30 13.95 3.13 6.33
CA LEU A 30 12.51 3.24 6.49
C LEU A 30 11.80 1.90 6.27
N PHE A 31 12.11 1.21 5.17
CA PHE A 31 11.48 -0.08 4.87
C PHE A 31 11.87 -1.18 5.87
N ASN A 32 13.14 -1.26 6.26
CA ASN A 32 13.57 -2.23 7.27
C ASN A 32 12.85 -1.99 8.61
N ASP A 33 12.75 -0.73 9.04
CA ASP A 33 12.09 -0.39 10.31
C ASP A 33 10.57 -0.62 10.22
N ALA A 34 9.94 -0.35 9.07
CA ALA A 34 8.54 -0.65 8.83
C ALA A 34 8.23 -2.16 8.90
N ILE A 35 9.05 -3.00 8.26
CA ILE A 35 8.90 -4.46 8.29
C ILE A 35 9.07 -4.98 9.72
N ARG A 36 10.08 -4.50 10.44
CA ARG A 36 10.30 -4.88 11.85
C ARG A 36 9.11 -4.50 12.73
N LEU A 37 8.56 -3.31 12.54
CA LEU A 37 7.39 -2.86 13.29
C LEU A 37 6.18 -3.75 13.00
N ALA A 38 5.93 -4.08 11.73
CA ALA A 38 4.85 -4.99 11.34
C ALA A 38 5.01 -6.39 11.95
N VAL A 39 6.21 -6.98 11.91
CA VAL A 39 6.48 -8.27 12.55
C VAL A 39 6.29 -8.20 14.06
N SER A 40 6.76 -7.12 14.70
CA SER A 40 6.59 -6.93 16.13
C SER A 40 5.12 -6.78 16.53
N TYR A 41 4.32 -6.10 15.69
CA TYR A 41 2.89 -5.96 15.88
C TYR A 41 2.20 -7.32 15.76
N LYS A 42 2.46 -8.08 14.69
CA LYS A 42 1.90 -9.42 14.49
C LYS A 42 2.22 -10.41 15.63
N GLN A 43 3.39 -10.29 16.25
CA GLN A 43 3.82 -11.24 17.30
C GLN A 43 3.33 -10.88 18.71
N ASN A 44 3.08 -9.60 18.97
CA ASN A 44 2.85 -9.10 20.33
C ASN A 44 1.51 -8.36 20.49
N SER A 45 0.80 -8.07 19.40
CA SER A 45 -0.50 -7.42 19.49
C SER A 45 -1.59 -8.43 19.84
N ARG A 46 -2.53 -7.95 20.65
CA ARG A 46 -3.89 -8.47 20.87
C ARG A 46 -4.79 -7.26 21.09
N ASP A 47 -4.66 -6.29 20.20
CA ASP A 47 -5.54 -5.14 20.17
C ASP A 47 -6.78 -5.49 19.36
N PHE A 48 -7.82 -4.68 19.51
CA PHE A 48 -9.11 -4.90 18.85
C PHE A 48 -8.98 -5.08 17.32
N MET A 49 -8.05 -4.38 16.67
CA MET A 49 -7.86 -4.50 15.22
C MET A 49 -7.26 -5.85 14.84
N ASP A 50 -6.32 -6.39 15.62
CA ASP A 50 -5.77 -7.72 15.42
C ASP A 50 -6.85 -8.80 15.64
N GLU A 51 -7.69 -8.65 16.67
CA GLU A 51 -8.83 -9.56 16.92
C GLU A 51 -9.82 -9.55 15.75
N VAL A 52 -10.21 -8.37 15.26
CA VAL A 52 -11.11 -8.25 14.09
C VAL A 52 -10.50 -8.87 12.84
N LEU A 53 -9.20 -8.61 12.57
CA LEU A 53 -8.52 -9.20 11.42
C LEU A 53 -8.47 -10.73 11.51
N GLN A 54 -8.16 -11.26 12.69
CA GLN A 54 -8.16 -12.70 12.95
C GLN A 54 -9.56 -13.31 12.78
N GLU A 55 -10.62 -12.62 13.22
CA GLU A 55 -11.98 -13.06 12.99
C GLU A 55 -12.31 -13.07 11.49
N LEU A 56 -11.94 -12.03 10.75
CA LEU A 56 -12.15 -11.90 9.30
C LEU A 56 -11.49 -13.01 8.49
N GLU A 57 -10.31 -13.49 8.89
CA GLU A 57 -9.62 -14.64 8.26
C GLU A 57 -10.40 -15.95 8.38
N ASN A 58 -11.28 -16.08 9.38
CA ASN A 58 -12.07 -17.29 9.61
C ASN A 58 -13.40 -17.30 8.86
N PHE A 59 -13.74 -16.24 8.13
CA PHE A 59 -14.93 -16.24 7.29
C PHE A 59 -14.62 -16.97 5.99
N ASP A 60 -15.42 -18.01 5.69
CA ASP A 60 -15.50 -18.53 4.34
C ASP A 60 -16.14 -17.43 3.47
N LEU A 61 -15.29 -16.68 2.77
CA LEU A 61 -15.76 -15.77 1.73
C LEU A 61 -16.38 -16.64 0.65
N GLU A 62 -17.68 -16.49 0.41
CA GLU A 62 -18.30 -17.08 -0.77
C GLU A 62 -17.49 -16.60 -1.98
N PRO A 63 -17.09 -17.51 -2.89
CA PRO A 63 -16.34 -17.12 -4.07
C PRO A 63 -17.16 -16.04 -4.79
N GLU A 64 -16.53 -14.88 -5.03
CA GLU A 64 -17.11 -13.88 -5.90
C GLU A 64 -17.33 -14.55 -7.25
N ASP A 65 -18.59 -14.85 -7.58
CA ASP A 65 -18.95 -15.34 -8.90
C ASP A 65 -18.37 -14.36 -9.93
N GLU A 66 -17.44 -14.83 -10.76
CA GLU A 66 -16.74 -14.05 -11.80
C GLU A 66 -17.67 -13.53 -12.92
N GLU A 67 -19.00 -13.52 -12.72
CA GLU A 67 -20.02 -13.28 -13.74
C GLU A 67 -20.29 -11.79 -14.06
N ASP A 68 -19.66 -10.82 -13.39
CA ASP A 68 -19.89 -9.39 -13.69
C ASP A 68 -18.61 -8.60 -14.02
N ARG A 69 -17.68 -9.23 -14.74
CA ARG A 69 -16.70 -8.49 -15.55
C ARG A 69 -17.40 -8.08 -16.85
N PRO A 70 -17.81 -6.81 -17.05
CA PRO A 70 -18.25 -6.38 -18.37
C PRO A 70 -17.07 -6.52 -19.34
N ASP A 71 -17.24 -7.40 -20.33
CA ASP A 71 -16.36 -7.56 -21.48
C ASP A 71 -15.99 -6.19 -22.05
N GLN A 72 -14.75 -5.74 -21.82
CA GLN A 72 -14.18 -4.63 -22.58
C GLN A 72 -13.71 -5.14 -23.94
N GLU A 73 -14.66 -5.54 -24.78
CA GLU A 73 -14.45 -5.56 -26.22
C GLU A 73 -14.83 -4.20 -26.79
N GLN A 74 -13.83 -3.33 -26.92
CA GLN A 74 -13.83 -2.32 -27.99
C GLN A 74 -12.40 -1.96 -28.36
N GLU A 75 -11.73 -2.94 -28.93
CA GLU A 75 -10.69 -2.69 -29.90
C GLU A 75 -11.33 -2.01 -31.11
N GLN A 76 -11.16 -0.68 -31.26
CA GLN A 76 -11.02 -0.04 -32.55
C GLN A 76 -10.57 1.44 -32.46
N ARG A 77 -9.39 1.65 -33.04
CA ARG A 77 -8.96 2.83 -33.81
C ARG A 77 -8.46 4.05 -33.04
N GLY A 78 -7.13 4.17 -33.03
CA GLY A 78 -6.46 5.45 -32.79
C GLY A 78 -4.94 5.37 -32.63
N HIS A 79 -4.23 4.58 -33.43
CA HIS A 79 -2.78 4.80 -33.61
C HIS A 79 -2.60 5.96 -34.60
N PRO A 80 -2.07 7.14 -34.23
CA PRO A 80 -1.51 8.05 -35.20
C PRO A 80 -0.14 7.51 -35.65
N GLU A 81 -0.11 6.99 -36.87
CA GLU A 81 1.09 6.68 -37.63
C GLU A 81 2.03 7.89 -37.61
N SER A 82 3.28 7.69 -37.18
CA SER A 82 4.34 8.68 -37.32
C SER A 82 4.84 8.66 -38.77
N PRO A 83 4.89 9.79 -39.50
CA PRO A 83 5.40 9.77 -40.87
C PRO A 83 6.92 9.55 -40.86
N ALA A 84 7.39 8.61 -41.69
CA ALA A 84 8.81 8.39 -41.94
C ALA A 84 9.41 9.54 -42.79
N PRO A 85 10.68 9.92 -42.58
CA PRO A 85 11.32 11.01 -43.31
C PRO A 85 11.60 10.64 -44.78
N SER A 86 11.45 11.62 -45.67
CA SER A 86 11.96 11.58 -47.06
C SER A 86 13.43 11.96 -47.15
#